data_AF-A0A497LLW3-F1
#
_entry.id   AF-A0A497LLW3-F1
#
_cell.length_a   1.000
_cell.length_b   1.000
_cell.length_c   1.000
_cell.angle_alpha   90.00
_cell.angle_beta   90.00
_cell.angle_gamma   90.00
#
_symmetry.space_group_name_H-M   'P 1'
#
loop_
_entity.id
_entity.type
_entity.pdbx_description
1 polymer ?
#
loop_
_entity_poly.entity_id
_entity_poly.type
_entity_poly.pdbx_seq_one_letter_code
_entity_poly.pdbx_strand_id
1 'polypeptide(L)'
;TIELYNPTESTLTEVTLTDYLPDGVIYKNSSPTGTYNGASHTVTWTSITLAPGQAINFTIEVYVHLHVPAGALIVDETIASWRTGSDLDILITEILEHPSKPVGGKIVDNYSIQFYIAIMAIAITAAAIGLLTKMRKHKLLKEDYFTR
;
A
#
# COMPACT_ATOMS: atom_id res chain seq x y z
N THR A 1 7.91 -1.89 -9.85
CA THR A 1 7.58 -3.20 -10.47
C THR A 1 6.71 -3.98 -9.51
N ILE A 2 5.64 -4.57 -10.04
CA ILE A 2 4.68 -5.42 -9.33
C ILE A 2 4.62 -6.75 -10.08
N GLU A 3 4.63 -7.88 -9.37
CA GLU A 3 4.40 -9.21 -9.93
C GLU A 3 3.03 -9.73 -9.52
N LEU A 4 2.08 -9.85 -10.44
CA LEU A 4 0.78 -10.44 -10.15
C LEU A 4 0.82 -11.95 -10.42
N TYR A 5 0.72 -12.75 -9.36
CA TYR A 5 0.81 -14.21 -9.40
C TYR A 5 -0.51 -14.86 -9.01
N ASN A 6 -0.90 -15.93 -9.71
CA ASN A 6 -2.02 -16.79 -9.32
C ASN A 6 -1.50 -18.06 -8.61
N PRO A 7 -1.55 -18.13 -7.26
CA PRO A 7 -1.10 -19.29 -6.50
C PRO A 7 -2.12 -20.44 -6.45
N THR A 8 -3.30 -20.27 -7.07
CA THR A 8 -4.41 -21.21 -6.92
C THR A 8 -4.43 -22.24 -8.05
N GLU A 9 -5.14 -23.35 -7.83
CA GLU A 9 -5.38 -24.39 -8.84
C GLU A 9 -6.46 -24.00 -9.87
N SER A 10 -7.04 -22.81 -9.76
CA SER A 10 -8.13 -22.35 -10.64
C SER A 10 -7.71 -21.10 -11.40
N THR A 11 -8.20 -20.96 -12.64
CA THR A 11 -7.99 -19.74 -13.42
C THR A 11 -8.70 -18.56 -12.76
N LEU A 12 -7.97 -17.48 -12.52
CA LEU A 12 -8.54 -16.20 -12.13
C LEU A 12 -8.91 -15.41 -13.38
N THR A 13 -10.13 -14.91 -13.44
CA THR A 13 -10.65 -14.08 -14.54
C THR A 13 -11.15 -12.75 -14.01
N GLU A 14 -11.20 -11.75 -14.88
CA GLU A 14 -11.67 -10.40 -14.53
C GLU A 14 -10.87 -9.79 -13.36
N VAL A 15 -9.59 -10.15 -13.26
CA VAL A 15 -8.72 -9.58 -12.24
C VAL A 15 -8.46 -8.11 -12.59
N THR A 16 -8.59 -7.25 -11.58
CA THR A 16 -8.26 -5.84 -11.64
C THR A 16 -7.10 -5.55 -10.71
N LEU A 17 -6.00 -5.06 -11.26
CA LEU A 17 -4.84 -4.56 -10.53
C LEU A 17 -4.91 -3.04 -10.48
N THR A 18 -4.86 -2.45 -9.29
CA THR A 18 -4.82 -1.00 -9.08
C THR A 18 -3.59 -0.66 -8.25
N ASP A 19 -2.72 0.17 -8.81
CA ASP A 19 -1.57 0.74 -8.13
C ASP A 19 -1.91 2.21 -7.77
N TYR A 20 -1.73 2.58 -6.50
CA TYR A 20 -1.92 3.91 -5.96
C TYR A 20 -0.58 4.62 -5.88
N LEU A 21 -0.37 5.55 -6.81
CA LEU A 21 0.88 6.26 -6.90
C LEU A 21 1.02 7.19 -5.68
N PRO A 22 2.17 7.13 -4.99
CA PRO A 22 2.43 7.97 -3.85
C PRO A 22 2.46 9.45 -4.20
N ASP A 23 2.16 10.28 -3.19
CA ASP A 23 2.40 11.71 -3.31
C ASP A 23 3.87 12.02 -3.61
N GLY A 24 4.11 13.03 -4.43
CA GLY A 24 5.46 13.43 -4.81
C GLY A 24 6.04 12.65 -5.98
N VAL A 25 5.27 11.79 -6.64
CA VAL A 25 5.61 11.24 -7.95
C VAL A 25 4.63 11.70 -9.04
N ILE A 26 5.05 11.63 -10.29
CA ILE A 26 4.22 11.92 -11.48
C ILE A 26 4.29 10.70 -12.39
N TYR A 27 3.14 10.14 -12.76
CA TYR A 27 3.07 9.07 -13.74
C TYR A 27 3.72 9.47 -15.08
N LYS A 28 4.60 8.60 -15.60
CA LYS A 28 5.20 8.76 -16.94
C LYS A 28 4.67 7.72 -17.90
N ASN A 29 4.80 6.44 -17.56
CA ASN A 29 4.36 5.33 -18.40
C ASN A 29 4.21 4.04 -17.58
N SER A 30 3.57 3.02 -18.15
CA SER A 30 3.54 1.67 -17.62
C SER A 30 3.67 0.60 -18.70
N SER A 31 4.15 -0.58 -18.30
CA SER A 31 4.22 -1.78 -19.13
C SER A 31 3.83 -3.02 -18.32
N PRO A 32 2.83 -3.81 -18.74
CA PRO A 32 1.85 -3.52 -19.78
C PRO A 32 1.17 -2.15 -19.59
N THR A 33 0.61 -1.58 -20.66
CA THR A 33 -0.06 -0.26 -20.56
C THR A 33 -1.26 -0.33 -19.63
N GLY A 34 -1.22 0.44 -18.56
CA GLY A 34 -2.33 0.67 -17.63
C GLY A 34 -3.06 1.98 -17.92
N THR A 35 -4.25 2.11 -17.34
CA THR A 35 -5.04 3.35 -17.41
C THR A 35 -4.70 4.22 -16.20
N TYR A 36 -4.12 5.39 -16.44
CA TYR A 36 -3.82 6.36 -15.39
C TYR A 36 -5.03 7.28 -15.12
N ASN A 37 -5.38 7.46 -13.85
CA ASN A 37 -6.39 8.42 -13.39
C ASN A 37 -5.75 9.46 -12.47
N GLY A 38 -5.68 10.71 -12.93
CA GLY A 38 -5.07 11.81 -12.18
C GLY A 38 -5.89 12.32 -10.99
N ALA A 39 -7.18 11.99 -10.88
CA ALA A 39 -8.01 12.41 -9.75
C ALA A 39 -7.81 11.51 -8.52
N SER A 40 -7.67 10.20 -8.74
CA SER A 40 -7.34 9.21 -7.69
C SER A 40 -5.85 8.96 -7.54
N HIS A 41 -5.04 9.47 -8.47
CA HIS A 41 -3.61 9.21 -8.59
C HIS A 41 -3.27 7.71 -8.67
N THR A 42 -3.98 6.99 -9.55
CA THR A 42 -3.85 5.53 -9.69
C THR A 42 -3.54 5.09 -11.10
N VAL A 43 -2.88 3.93 -11.25
CA VAL A 43 -2.75 3.20 -12.51
C VAL A 43 -3.51 1.87 -12.40
N THR A 44 -4.39 1.59 -13.36
CA THR A 44 -5.26 0.40 -13.30
C THR A 44 -5.13 -0.48 -14.53
N TRP A 45 -5.10 -1.78 -14.32
CA TRP A 45 -5.21 -2.82 -15.35
C TRP A 45 -6.42 -3.70 -15.05
N THR A 46 -7.33 -3.81 -16.01
CA THR A 46 -8.58 -4.57 -15.86
C THR A 46 -8.60 -5.78 -16.78
N SER A 47 -9.57 -6.67 -16.55
CA SER A 47 -9.83 -7.83 -17.40
C SER A 47 -8.63 -8.78 -17.54
N ILE A 48 -7.78 -8.84 -16.51
CA ILE A 48 -6.63 -9.74 -16.50
C ILE A 48 -7.14 -11.17 -16.27
N THR A 49 -6.55 -12.12 -17.01
CA THR A 49 -6.76 -13.56 -16.80
C THR A 49 -5.44 -14.22 -16.45
N LEU A 50 -5.42 -15.02 -15.39
CA LEU A 50 -4.25 -15.75 -14.91
C LEU A 50 -4.58 -17.22 -14.78
N ALA A 51 -3.91 -18.06 -15.56
CA ALA A 51 -3.94 -19.51 -15.37
C ALA A 51 -3.32 -19.90 -14.01
N PRO A 52 -3.58 -21.13 -13.51
CA PRO A 52 -2.91 -21.65 -12.32
C PRO A 52 -1.39 -21.53 -12.42
N GLY A 53 -0.75 -20.95 -11.42
CA GLY A 53 0.71 -20.75 -11.38
C GLY A 53 1.26 -19.69 -12.33
N GLN A 54 0.41 -18.93 -13.03
CA GLN A 54 0.86 -17.87 -13.93
C GLN A 54 1.24 -16.60 -13.16
N ALA A 55 2.32 -15.94 -13.59
CA ALA A 55 2.73 -14.62 -13.13
C ALA A 55 2.79 -13.62 -14.29
N ILE A 56 2.43 -12.36 -14.04
CA ILE A 56 2.59 -11.23 -14.97
C ILE A 56 3.31 -10.10 -14.23
N ASN A 57 4.34 -9.55 -14.85
CA ASN A 57 5.08 -8.41 -14.30
C ASN A 57 4.57 -7.09 -14.88
N PHE A 58 4.37 -6.12 -13.99
CA PHE A 58 3.96 -4.75 -14.30
C PHE A 58 5.06 -3.78 -13.85
N THR A 59 5.43 -2.86 -14.71
CA THR A 59 6.39 -1.80 -14.42
C THR A 59 5.72 -0.45 -14.60
N ILE A 60 5.88 0.44 -13.61
CA ILE A 60 5.48 1.83 -13.72
C ILE A 60 6.74 2.69 -13.68
N GLU A 61 6.84 3.59 -14.65
CA GLU A 61 7.82 4.66 -14.66
C GLU A 61 7.16 5.93 -14.13
N VAL A 62 7.84 6.61 -13.22
CA VAL A 62 7.39 7.88 -12.64
C VAL A 62 8.54 8.88 -12.64
N TYR A 63 8.19 10.17 -12.59
CA TYR A 63 9.13 11.22 -12.20
C TYR A 63 8.94 11.53 -10.72
N VAL A 64 10.03 11.73 -9.99
CA VAL A 64 9.97 12.20 -8.60
C VAL A 64 9.95 13.72 -8.59
N HIS A 65 9.05 14.33 -7.82
CA HIS A 65 9.01 15.77 -7.61
C HIS A 65 10.31 16.25 -6.98
N LEU A 66 10.84 17.37 -7.49
CA LEU A 66 12.10 17.96 -7.03
C LEU A 66 12.11 18.33 -5.53
N HIS A 67 10.95 18.55 -4.93
CA HIS A 67 10.80 18.94 -3.52
C HIS A 67 10.68 17.76 -2.56
N VAL A 68 10.68 16.51 -3.06
CA VAL A 68 10.75 15.33 -2.18
C VAL A 68 12.17 15.27 -1.61
N PRO A 69 12.36 15.45 -0.30
CA PRO A 69 13.70 15.47 0.28
C PRO A 69 14.34 14.08 0.18
N ALA A 70 15.67 14.05 0.08
CA ALA A 70 16.40 12.80 0.26
C ALA A 70 16.12 12.22 1.66
N GLY A 71 16.01 10.90 1.74
CA GLY A 71 15.57 10.20 2.94
C GLY A 71 14.06 10.21 3.17
N ALA A 72 13.27 10.83 2.29
CA ALA A 72 11.81 10.70 2.34
C ALA A 72 11.41 9.24 2.13
N LEU A 73 10.49 8.77 2.97
CA LEU A 73 9.83 7.49 2.79
C LEU A 73 8.66 7.67 1.82
N ILE A 74 8.67 6.88 0.76
CA ILE A 74 7.58 6.73 -0.18
C ILE A 74 6.89 5.40 0.12
N VAL A 75 5.57 5.46 0.25
CA VAL A 75 4.72 4.29 0.47
C VAL A 75 3.86 4.10 -0.77
N ASP A 76 4.07 2.98 -1.44
CA ASP A 76 3.34 2.55 -2.62
C ASP A 76 2.33 1.47 -2.21
N GLU A 77 1.09 1.61 -2.66
CA GLU A 77 0.00 0.70 -2.30
C GLU A 77 -0.58 0.09 -3.57
N THR A 78 -0.68 -1.24 -3.61
CA THR A 78 -1.22 -1.96 -4.76
C THR A 78 -2.28 -2.96 -4.33
N ILE A 79 -3.41 -2.96 -5.05
CA ILE A 79 -4.56 -3.83 -4.78
C ILE A 79 -4.85 -4.67 -6.02
N ALA A 80 -4.85 -5.98 -5.87
CA ALA A 80 -5.42 -6.91 -6.83
C ALA A 80 -6.81 -7.32 -6.37
N SER A 81 -7.79 -7.33 -7.26
CA SER A 81 -9.17 -7.74 -6.95
C SER A 81 -9.73 -8.63 -8.05
N TRP A 82 -10.57 -9.58 -7.66
CA TRP A 82 -11.26 -10.51 -8.55
C TRP A 82 -12.66 -10.80 -8.00
N ARG A 83 -13.44 -11.62 -8.71
CA ARG A 83 -14.87 -11.81 -8.41
C ARG A 83 -15.20 -12.17 -6.96
N THR A 84 -14.31 -12.89 -6.28
CA THR A 84 -14.56 -13.47 -4.95
C THR A 84 -13.61 -12.99 -3.88
N GLY A 85 -12.70 -12.05 -4.18
CA GLY A 85 -11.70 -11.61 -3.22
C GLY A 85 -10.79 -10.50 -3.74
N SER A 86 -9.85 -10.13 -2.89
CA SER A 86 -8.81 -9.16 -3.16
C SER A 86 -7.56 -9.48 -2.36
N ASP A 87 -6.43 -8.96 -2.82
CA ASP A 87 -5.14 -9.00 -2.13
C ASP A 87 -4.51 -7.60 -2.15
N LEU A 88 -3.80 -7.26 -1.08
CA LEU A 88 -3.20 -5.94 -0.86
C LEU A 88 -1.70 -6.09 -0.65
N ASP A 89 -0.91 -5.34 -1.40
CA ASP A 89 0.53 -5.21 -1.23
C ASP A 89 0.89 -3.77 -0.85
N ILE A 90 1.83 -3.61 0.09
CA ILE A 90 2.33 -2.31 0.53
C ILE A 90 3.86 -2.34 0.49
N LEU A 91 4.43 -1.41 -0.27
CA LEU A 91 5.87 -1.25 -0.39
C LEU A 91 6.33 0.09 0.20
N ILE A 92 7.34 0.05 1.05
CA ILE A 92 7.98 1.25 1.61
C ILE A 92 9.39 1.35 1.04
N THR A 93 9.71 2.47 0.40
CA THR A 93 11.03 2.75 -0.18
C THR A 93 11.53 4.12 0.25
N GLU A 94 12.83 4.25 0.48
CA GLU A 94 13.49 5.52 0.79
C GLU A 94 14.01 6.17 -0.51
N ILE A 95 13.74 7.47 -0.69
CA ILE A 95 14.31 8.24 -1.80
C ILE A 95 15.77 8.57 -1.52
N LEU A 96 16.66 8.06 -2.38
CA LEU A 96 18.09 8.37 -2.35
C LEU A 96 18.37 9.71 -3.06
N GLU A 97 19.44 10.41 -2.64
CA GLU A 97 19.91 11.68 -3.22
C GLU A 97 20.13 11.63 -4.75
N HIS A 98 20.34 10.44 -5.31
CA HIS A 98 20.40 10.17 -6.75
C HIS A 98 19.55 8.93 -7.09
N PRO A 99 18.29 9.07 -7.54
CA PRO A 99 17.42 7.93 -7.83
C PRO A 99 17.95 7.14 -9.03
N SER A 100 18.49 5.95 -8.78
CA SER A 100 19.10 5.08 -9.81
C SER A 100 18.43 3.70 -9.92
N LYS A 101 17.35 3.45 -9.17
CA LYS A 101 16.64 2.17 -9.24
C LYS A 101 15.13 2.37 -9.31
N PRO A 102 14.43 1.64 -10.19
CA PRO A 102 12.98 1.60 -10.17
C PRO A 102 12.51 1.04 -8.83
N VAL A 103 11.55 1.73 -8.23
CA VAL A 103 10.81 1.28 -7.05
C VAL A 103 10.05 0.01 -7.45
N GLY A 104 10.21 -1.08 -6.69
CA GLY A 104 9.54 -2.34 -6.99
C GLY A 104 9.38 -3.23 -5.76
N GLY A 105 8.16 -3.70 -5.57
CA GLY A 105 7.73 -4.54 -4.48
C GLY A 105 7.76 -6.00 -4.90
N LYS A 106 8.12 -6.85 -3.94
CA LYS A 106 8.00 -8.30 -4.07
C LYS A 106 6.69 -8.67 -3.40
N ILE A 107 5.74 -9.24 -4.16
CA ILE A 107 4.57 -9.88 -3.56
C ILE A 107 5.08 -11.08 -2.76
N VAL A 108 4.86 -11.05 -1.45
CA VAL A 108 5.15 -12.15 -0.54
C VAL A 108 3.83 -12.80 -0.17
N ASP A 109 3.79 -14.14 -0.30
CA ASP A 109 2.63 -14.99 -0.08
C ASP A 109 1.72 -14.52 1.06
N ASN A 110 0.41 -14.49 0.76
CA ASN A 110 -0.71 -14.27 1.67
C ASN A 110 -0.54 -15.07 2.99
N TYR A 111 0.09 -14.45 3.98
CA TYR A 111 -0.04 -14.88 5.36
C TYR A 111 -1.44 -14.48 5.82
N SER A 112 -2.39 -15.39 5.57
CA SER A 112 -3.72 -15.51 6.16
C SER A 112 -4.28 -14.21 6.72
N ILE A 113 -5.28 -13.61 6.08
CA ILE A 113 -6.08 -12.44 6.53
C ILE A 113 -6.29 -12.35 8.06
N GLN A 114 -6.34 -13.48 8.78
CA GLN A 114 -6.36 -13.56 10.24
C GLN A 114 -5.14 -12.92 10.94
N PHE A 115 -3.94 -13.03 10.38
CA PHE A 115 -2.70 -12.47 10.91
C PHE A 115 -2.66 -10.94 10.76
N TYR A 116 -3.14 -10.42 9.62
CA TYR A 116 -3.25 -8.97 9.39
C TYR A 116 -4.32 -8.32 10.28
N ILE A 117 -5.49 -8.95 10.43
CA ILE A 117 -6.52 -8.51 11.39
C ILE A 117 -5.97 -8.52 12.82
N ALA A 118 -5.19 -9.54 13.19
CA ALA A 118 -4.59 -9.61 14.51
C ALA A 118 -3.59 -8.47 14.77
N ILE A 119 -2.71 -8.15 13.82
CA ILE A 119 -1.75 -7.05 13.94
C ILE A 119 -2.48 -5.70 14.01
N MET A 120 -3.46 -5.46 13.14
CA MET A 120 -4.26 -4.22 13.15
C MET A 120 -5.08 -4.07 14.44
N ALA A 121 -5.65 -5.15 14.97
CA ALA A 121 -6.35 -5.13 16.25
C ALA A 121 -5.40 -4.79 17.42
N ILE A 122 -4.18 -5.32 17.42
CA ILE A 122 -3.15 -4.98 18.42
C ILE A 122 -2.75 -3.50 18.31
N ALA A 123 -2.56 -2.98 17.10
CA ALA A 123 -2.20 -1.57 16.90
C ALA A 123 -3.32 -0.60 17.33
N ILE A 124 -4.59 -0.90 16.98
CA ILE A 124 -5.76 -0.08 17.37
C ILE A 124 -5.94 -0.10 18.89
N THR A 125 -5.81 -1.26 19.53
CA THR A 125 -5.93 -1.37 20.99
C THR A 125 -4.80 -0.62 21.71
N ALA A 126 -3.55 -0.71 21.22
CA ALA A 126 -2.44 0.06 21.78
C ALA A 126 -2.67 1.58 21.67
N ALA A 127 -3.15 2.06 20.52
CA ALA A 127 -3.49 3.47 20.32
C ALA A 127 -4.64 3.93 21.25
N ALA A 128 -5.69 3.12 21.40
CA ALA A 128 -6.82 3.40 22.29
C ALA A 128 -6.39 3.47 23.77
N ILE A 129 -5.53 2.55 24.23
CA ILE A 129 -4.97 2.57 25.59
C ILE A 129 -4.09 3.82 25.79
N GLY A 130 -3.30 4.21 24.79
CA GLY A 130 -2.52 5.45 24.80
C GLY A 130 -3.40 6.71 24.93
N LEU A 131 -4.52 6.76 24.21
CA LEU A 131 -5.48 7.86 24.33
C LEU A 131 -6.17 7.90 25.70
N LEU A 132 -6.63 6.75 26.20
CA LEU A 132 -7.29 6.63 27.50
C LEU A 132 -6.36 7.05 28.65
N THR A 133 -5.10 6.60 28.62
CA THR A 133 -4.09 7.00 29.62
C THR A 133 -3.78 8.50 29.55
N LYS A 134 -3.68 9.08 28.34
CA LYS A 134 -3.50 10.52 28.13
C LYS A 134 -4.71 11.33 28.64
N MET A 135 -5.93 10.88 28.37
CA MET A 135 -7.17 11.52 28.84
C MET A 135 -7.29 11.44 30.37
N ARG A 136 -7.00 10.28 30.97
CA ARG A 136 -7.01 10.10 32.42
C ARG A 136 -5.98 11.01 33.10
N LYS A 137 -4.77 11.11 32.54
CA LYS A 137 -3.73 12.03 33.05
C LYS A 137 -4.16 13.50 32.93
N HIS A 138 -4.77 13.89 31.81
CA HIS A 138 -5.28 15.25 31.62
C HIS A 138 -6.43 15.58 32.59
N LYS A 139 -7.31 14.61 32.87
CA LYS A 139 -8.41 14.78 33.83
C LYS A 139 -7.89 14.96 35.27
N LEU A 140 -6.95 14.13 35.71
CA LEU A 140 -6.32 14.25 37.03
C LEU A 140 -5.59 15.60 37.19
N LEU A 141 -4.86 16.05 36.16
CA LEU A 141 -4.20 17.36 36.19
C LEU A 141 -5.17 18.54 36.29
N LYS A 142 -6.37 18.43 35.68
CA LYS A 142 -7.43 19.44 35.85
C LYS A 142 -8.00 19.42 37.27
N GLU A 143 -8.29 18.24 37.81
CA GLU A 143 -8.82 18.08 39.18
C GLU A 143 -7.83 18.61 40.25
N ASP A 144 -6.53 18.38 40.08
CA ASP A 144 -5.47 18.94 40.94
C ASP A 144 -5.34 20.47 40.83
N TYR A 145 -5.62 21.04 39.66
CA TYR A 145 -5.60 22.50 39.44
C TYR A 145 -6.78 23.22 40.10
N PHE A 146 -7.94 22.57 40.22
CA PHE A 146 -9.13 23.15 40.86
C PHE A 146 -9.18 22.96 42.38
N THR A 147 -8.29 22.13 42.95
CA THR A 147 -8.25 21.83 44.39
C THR A 147 -7.10 22.53 45.14
N ARG A 148 -6.31 23.36 44.46
CA ARG A 148 -5.32 24.29 45.03
C ARG A 148 -5.79 25.73 44.93
#